data_AF-A0A607GXE8-F1
#
_entry.id   AF-A0A607GXE8-F1
#
_cell.length_a   1.000
_cell.length_b   1.000
_cell.length_c   1.000
_cell.angle_alpha   90.00
_cell.angle_beta   90.00
_cell.angle_gamma   90.00
#
_symmetry.space_group_name_H-M   'P 1'
#
loop_
_entity.id
_entity.type
_entity.pdbx_description
1 polymer ?
#
loop_
_entity_poly.entity_id
_entity_poly.type
_entity_poly.pdbx_seq_one_letter_code
_entity_poly.pdbx_strand_id
1 'polypeptide(L)'
;LAGGMDLGESADIGSNILSQFHLDPKEMDRVSDVLTAAFTRTNTDLTSIGEAMKYAGTGMAGLGVSVEQTTAMIGVMANVGLRGSIAGTGLQTTFSRLAAPTGKAASALKELGVNVADATGKMRPAEV
;
A
#
# COMPACT_ATOMS: atom_id res chain seq x y z
N LEU A 1 -22.21 20.98 -1.75
CA LEU A 1 -21.17 21.03 -2.80
C LEU A 1 -20.19 19.85 -2.61
N ALA A 2 -20.70 18.62 -2.64
CA ALA A 2 -19.94 17.41 -2.27
C ALA A 2 -20.27 16.23 -3.21
N GLY A 3 -20.49 16.50 -4.50
CA GLY A 3 -20.83 15.44 -5.48
C GLY A 3 -20.15 15.60 -6.84
N GLY A 4 -19.31 16.62 -7.02
CA GLY A 4 -18.71 16.99 -8.32
C GLY A 4 -17.18 16.93 -8.37
N MET A 5 -16.51 17.12 -7.23
CA MET A 5 -15.09 16.76 -7.07
C MET A 5 -14.92 15.22 -6.90
N ASP A 6 -16.03 14.52 -6.66
CA ASP A 6 -16.08 13.31 -5.84
C ASP A 6 -16.25 12.00 -6.64
N LEU A 7 -16.55 12.07 -7.93
CA LEU A 7 -16.68 10.86 -8.77
C LEU A 7 -15.54 10.72 -9.77
N GLY A 8 -15.18 11.81 -10.47
CA GLY A 8 -14.09 11.78 -11.46
C GLY A 8 -12.75 11.51 -10.80
N GLU A 9 -12.41 12.27 -9.75
CA GLU A 9 -11.16 12.06 -9.00
C GLU A 9 -11.13 10.69 -8.33
N SER A 10 -12.25 10.23 -7.77
CA SER A 10 -12.38 8.91 -7.16
C SER A 10 -12.20 7.77 -8.17
N ALA A 11 -12.79 7.91 -9.36
CA ALA A 11 -12.65 6.96 -10.46
C ALA A 11 -11.21 6.95 -10.99
N ASP A 12 -10.55 8.11 -11.08
CA ASP A 12 -9.14 8.23 -11.47
C ASP A 12 -8.23 7.56 -10.44
N ILE A 13 -8.47 7.80 -9.14
CA ILE A 13 -7.71 7.14 -8.06
C ILE A 13 -7.89 5.63 -8.12
N GLY A 14 -9.14 5.14 -8.21
CA GLY A 14 -9.44 3.71 -8.31
C GLY A 14 -8.80 3.06 -9.55
N SER A 15 -8.91 3.70 -10.71
CA SER A 15 -8.33 3.22 -11.98
C SER A 15 -6.81 3.16 -11.95
N ASN A 16 -6.18 4.16 -11.34
CA ASN A 16 -4.73 4.17 -11.12
C ASN A 16 -4.31 3.02 -10.22
N ILE A 17 -5.04 2.78 -9.12
CA ILE A 17 -4.74 1.69 -8.18
C ILE A 17 -4.93 0.32 -8.84
N LEU A 18 -6.01 0.09 -9.58
CA LEU A 18 -6.18 -1.14 -10.39
C LEU A 18 -4.96 -1.40 -11.28
N SER A 19 -4.51 -0.37 -11.98
CA SER A 19 -3.37 -0.45 -12.90
C SER A 19 -2.05 -0.73 -12.16
N GLN A 20 -1.84 -0.09 -11.01
CA GLN A 20 -0.63 -0.28 -10.18
C GLN A 20 -0.51 -1.70 -9.63
N PHE A 21 -1.64 -2.32 -9.29
CA PHE A 21 -1.68 -3.68 -8.74
C PHE A 21 -1.95 -4.76 -9.80
N HIS A 22 -2.00 -4.38 -11.08
CA HIS A 22 -2.27 -5.28 -12.21
C HIS A 22 -3.58 -6.10 -12.04
N LEU A 23 -4.61 -5.46 -11.49
CA LEU A 23 -5.92 -6.06 -11.24
C LEU A 23 -6.81 -5.99 -12.48
N ASP A 24 -7.76 -6.92 -12.61
CA ASP A 24 -8.74 -6.88 -13.70
C ASP A 24 -9.67 -5.67 -13.52
N PRO A 25 -10.02 -4.92 -14.58
CA PRO A 25 -11.01 -3.83 -14.49
C PRO A 25 -12.33 -4.21 -13.80
N LYS A 26 -12.74 -5.48 -13.85
CA LYS A 26 -13.91 -6.02 -13.13
C LYS A 26 -13.77 -5.98 -11.61
N GLU A 27 -12.55 -5.81 -11.11
CA GLU A 27 -12.28 -5.66 -9.67
C GLU A 27 -12.38 -4.21 -9.20
N MET A 28 -12.84 -3.28 -10.04
CA MET A 28 -13.04 -1.88 -9.63
C MET A 28 -13.91 -1.77 -8.39
N ASP A 29 -15.03 -2.51 -8.33
CA ASP A 29 -15.92 -2.50 -7.17
C ASP A 29 -15.19 -2.92 -5.90
N ARG A 30 -14.33 -3.95 -5.99
CA ARG A 30 -13.48 -4.40 -4.88
C ARG A 30 -12.49 -3.32 -4.45
N VAL A 31 -11.84 -2.64 -5.39
CA VAL A 31 -10.92 -1.54 -5.08
C VAL A 31 -11.67 -0.38 -4.42
N SER A 32 -12.83 0.01 -4.95
CA SER A 32 -13.69 1.02 -4.36
C SER A 32 -14.11 0.67 -2.93
N ASP A 33 -14.48 -0.59 -2.67
CA ASP A 33 -14.84 -1.06 -1.33
C ASP A 33 -13.66 -0.99 -0.36
N VAL A 34 -12.46 -1.37 -0.80
CA VAL A 34 -11.24 -1.32 0.02
C VAL A 34 -10.87 0.12 0.40
N LEU A 35 -10.91 1.03 -0.56
CA LEU A 35 -10.64 2.45 -0.31
C LEU A 35 -11.71 3.05 0.61
N THR A 36 -12.98 2.70 0.38
CA THR A 36 -14.11 3.10 1.23
C THR A 36 -13.95 2.62 2.66
N ALA A 37 -13.62 1.34 2.84
CA ALA A 37 -13.36 0.78 4.15
C ALA A 37 -12.19 1.49 4.85
N ALA A 38 -11.15 1.87 4.12
CA ALA A 38 -9.99 2.54 4.70
C ALA A 38 -10.31 3.97 5.19
N PHE A 39 -10.92 4.82 4.35
CA PHE A 39 -11.23 6.18 4.78
C PHE A 39 -12.39 6.27 5.79
N THR A 40 -13.29 5.28 5.82
CA THR A 40 -14.37 5.23 6.84
C THR A 40 -13.90 4.71 8.19
N ARG A 41 -12.87 3.85 8.23
CA ARG A 41 -12.39 3.20 9.47
C ARG A 41 -11.13 3.82 10.04
N THR A 42 -10.48 4.71 9.30
CA THR A 42 -9.23 5.34 9.73
C THR A 42 -9.29 6.84 9.52
N ASN A 43 -8.38 7.55 10.15
CA ASN A 43 -8.33 9.01 10.10
C ASN A 43 -7.68 9.47 8.78
N THR A 44 -8.27 9.13 7.62
CA THR A 44 -7.79 9.49 6.27
C THR A 44 -8.96 9.83 5.34
N ASP A 45 -8.66 10.39 4.18
CA ASP A 45 -9.60 10.60 3.08
C ASP A 45 -9.08 9.94 1.79
N LEU A 46 -9.92 9.92 0.74
CA LEU A 46 -9.61 9.28 -0.52
C LEU A 46 -8.44 9.95 -1.24
N THR A 47 -8.34 11.28 -1.21
CA THR A 47 -7.23 12.04 -1.79
C THR A 47 -5.91 11.65 -1.12
N SER A 48 -5.87 11.56 0.22
CA SER A 48 -4.70 11.13 0.99
C SER A 48 -4.33 9.68 0.71
N ILE A 49 -5.30 8.78 0.53
CA ILE A 49 -5.02 7.41 0.13
C ILE A 49 -4.43 7.38 -1.29
N GLY A 50 -5.02 8.12 -2.23
CA GLY A 50 -4.52 8.23 -3.60
C GLY A 50 -3.09 8.78 -3.66
N GLU A 51 -2.79 9.81 -2.87
CA GLU A 51 -1.42 10.33 -2.71
C GLU A 51 -0.47 9.28 -2.15
N ALA A 52 -0.85 8.55 -1.10
CA ALA A 52 -0.01 7.51 -0.52
C ALA A 52 0.26 6.38 -1.53
N MET A 53 -0.77 5.96 -2.27
CA MET A 53 -0.67 4.92 -3.31
C MET A 53 0.21 5.34 -4.47
N LYS A 54 0.28 6.63 -4.85
CA LYS A 54 1.23 7.10 -5.86
C LYS A 54 2.69 6.77 -5.52
N TYR A 55 3.05 6.77 -4.24
CA TYR A 55 4.42 6.48 -3.78
C TYR A 55 4.65 5.02 -3.40
N ALA A 56 3.64 4.34 -2.86
CA ALA A 56 3.78 2.96 -2.36
C ALA A 56 3.22 1.90 -3.32
N GLY A 57 2.18 2.20 -4.10
CA GLY A 57 1.33 1.21 -4.77
C GLY A 57 2.11 0.27 -5.71
N THR A 58 2.87 0.81 -6.66
CA THR A 58 3.67 0.00 -7.60
C THR A 58 4.77 -0.80 -6.91
N GLY A 59 5.43 -0.23 -5.92
CA GLY A 59 6.48 -0.91 -5.17
C GLY A 59 5.93 -2.07 -4.35
N MET A 60 4.82 -1.85 -3.65
CA MET A 60 4.15 -2.86 -2.85
C MET A 60 3.57 -3.99 -3.70
N ALA A 61 2.96 -3.66 -4.84
CA ALA A 61 2.51 -4.64 -5.83
C ALA A 61 3.67 -5.49 -6.36
N GLY A 62 4.81 -4.86 -6.66
CA GLY A 62 6.03 -5.57 -7.09
C GLY A 62 6.61 -6.53 -6.04
N LEU A 63 6.34 -6.28 -4.75
CA LEU A 63 6.69 -7.16 -3.63
C LEU A 63 5.64 -8.24 -3.36
N GLY A 64 4.57 -8.28 -4.16
CA GLY A 64 3.45 -9.21 -4.01
C GLY A 64 2.49 -8.85 -2.88
N VAL A 65 2.55 -7.62 -2.35
CA VAL A 65 1.60 -7.15 -1.34
C VAL A 65 0.31 -6.73 -2.03
N SER A 66 -0.82 -7.17 -1.48
CA SER A 66 -2.15 -6.86 -2.05
C SER A 66 -2.55 -5.39 -1.87
N VAL A 67 -3.53 -4.96 -2.66
CA VAL A 67 -4.14 -3.63 -2.54
C VAL A 67 -4.78 -3.43 -1.17
N GLU A 68 -5.43 -4.46 -0.61
CA GLU A 68 -6.01 -4.44 0.73
C GLU A 68 -4.96 -4.20 1.80
N GLN A 69 -3.89 -4.98 1.78
CA GLN A 69 -2.82 -4.87 2.76
C GLN A 69 -2.14 -3.51 2.67
N THR A 70 -1.87 -3.04 1.46
CA THR A 70 -1.26 -1.72 1.26
C THR A 70 -2.18 -0.61 1.76
N THR A 71 -3.47 -0.67 1.43
CA THR A 71 -4.45 0.33 1.89
C THR A 71 -4.63 0.29 3.40
N ALA A 72 -4.67 -0.91 4.00
CA ALA A 72 -4.75 -1.08 5.45
C ALA A 72 -3.53 -0.47 6.16
N MET A 73 -2.32 -0.70 5.64
CA MET A 73 -1.10 -0.09 6.18
C MET A 73 -1.13 1.44 6.10
N ILE A 74 -1.60 2.00 4.98
CA ILE A 74 -1.81 3.45 4.82
C ILE A 74 -2.80 3.96 5.89
N GLY A 75 -3.90 3.24 6.11
CA GLY A 75 -4.90 3.59 7.13
C GLY A 75 -4.34 3.55 8.55
N VAL A 76 -3.51 2.56 8.89
CA VAL A 76 -2.84 2.51 10.20
C VAL A 76 -1.90 3.71 10.40
N MET A 77 -1.14 4.08 9.37
CA MET A 77 -0.29 5.28 9.42
C MET A 77 -1.11 6.56 9.57
N ALA A 78 -2.25 6.64 8.89
CA ALA A 78 -3.13 7.79 8.98
C ALA A 78 -3.70 8.01 10.38
N ASN A 79 -3.99 6.93 11.12
CA ASN A 79 -4.45 6.99 12.51
C ASN A 79 -3.43 7.63 13.45
N VAL A 80 -2.13 7.52 13.17
CA VAL A 80 -1.06 8.18 13.92
C VAL A 80 -0.66 9.55 13.33
N GLY A 81 -1.45 10.07 12.38
CA GLY A 81 -1.24 11.39 11.77
C GLY A 81 -0.33 11.40 10.54
N LEU A 82 0.19 10.25 10.10
CA LEU A 82 1.01 10.14 8.89
C LEU A 82 0.10 9.82 7.71
N ARG A 83 -0.19 10.82 6.86
CA ARG A 83 -1.12 10.70 5.73
C ARG A 83 -0.48 11.08 4.40
N GLY A 84 -1.16 10.80 3.30
CA GLY A 84 -0.77 11.24 1.97
C GLY A 84 0.64 10.76 1.59
N SER A 85 1.40 11.66 0.99
CA SER A 85 2.79 11.41 0.57
C SER A 85 3.71 10.88 1.68
N ILE A 86 3.51 11.28 2.95
CA ILE A 86 4.34 10.82 4.08
C ILE A 86 4.09 9.33 4.34
N ALA A 87 2.83 8.91 4.35
CA ALA A 87 2.47 7.50 4.52
C ALA A 87 3.02 6.65 3.37
N GLY A 88 2.79 7.10 2.13
CA GLY A 88 3.26 6.39 0.92
C GLY A 88 4.78 6.24 0.87
N THR A 89 5.52 7.33 1.10
CA THR A 89 6.99 7.32 1.10
C THR A 89 7.55 6.46 2.24
N GLY A 90 6.95 6.55 3.43
CA GLY A 90 7.35 5.75 4.59
C GLY A 90 7.17 4.25 4.36
N LEU A 91 6.03 3.84 3.79
CA LEU A 91 5.79 2.45 3.41
C LEU A 91 6.77 1.98 2.36
N GLN A 92 6.90 2.71 1.26
CA GLN A 92 7.82 2.37 0.17
C GLN A 92 9.26 2.20 0.68
N THR A 93 9.73 3.13 1.51
CA THR A 93 11.09 3.09 2.08
C THR A 93 11.26 1.89 3.00
N THR A 94 10.29 1.61 3.85
CA THR A 94 10.35 0.51 4.82
C THR A 94 10.36 -0.83 4.09
N PHE A 95 9.43 -1.04 3.17
CA PHE A 95 9.33 -2.30 2.43
C PHE A 95 10.47 -2.50 1.45
N SER A 96 10.97 -1.45 0.79
CA SER A 96 12.17 -1.54 -0.04
C SER A 96 13.39 -2.01 0.77
N ARG A 97 13.56 -1.50 2.01
CA ARG A 97 14.64 -1.95 2.91
C ARG A 97 14.47 -3.38 3.41
N LEU A 98 13.23 -3.85 3.56
CA LEU A 98 12.94 -5.23 3.95
C LEU A 98 13.13 -6.22 2.80
N ALA A 99 12.76 -5.83 1.58
CA ALA A 99 12.88 -6.66 0.39
C ALA A 99 14.32 -6.76 -0.12
N ALA A 100 15.09 -5.68 -0.02
CA ALA A 100 16.50 -5.64 -0.37
C ALA A 100 17.31 -5.11 0.82
N PRO A 101 17.44 -5.90 1.90
CA PRO A 101 18.25 -5.49 3.03
C PRO A 101 19.69 -5.34 2.55
N THR A 102 20.33 -4.21 2.89
CA THR A 102 21.73 -3.94 2.50
C THR A 102 22.62 -3.82 3.73
N GLY A 103 23.90 -4.18 3.57
CA GLY A 103 24.92 -4.04 4.60
C GLY A 103 24.59 -4.77 5.90
N LYS A 104 24.58 -4.03 7.02
CA LYS A 104 24.36 -4.60 8.36
C LYS A 104 22.98 -5.22 8.55
N ALA A 105 21.95 -4.73 7.87
CA ALA A 105 20.60 -5.29 7.94
C ALA A 105 20.52 -6.68 7.30
N ALA A 106 21.21 -6.88 6.16
CA ALA A 106 21.29 -8.19 5.51
C ALA A 106 22.05 -9.20 6.37
N SER A 107 23.18 -8.77 6.95
CA SER A 107 23.98 -9.61 7.86
C SER A 107 23.19 -9.99 9.11
N ALA A 108 22.51 -9.04 9.75
CA ALA A 108 21.70 -9.29 10.94
C ALA A 108 20.50 -10.21 10.64
N LEU A 109 19.79 -10.01 9.52
CA LEU A 109 18.68 -10.88 9.13
C LEU A 109 19.14 -12.32 8.81
N LYS A 110 20.33 -12.47 8.21
CA LYS A 110 20.99 -13.76 7.99
C LYS A 110 21.41 -14.44 9.30
N GLU A 111 21.87 -13.66 10.28
CA GLU A 111 22.27 -14.12 11.62
C GLU A 111 21.06 -14.53 12.48
N LEU A 112 19.92 -13.87 12.28
CA LEU A 112 18.63 -14.17 12.92
C LEU A 112 17.85 -15.32 12.23
N GLY A 113 18.36 -15.89 11.13
CA GLY A 113 17.71 -17.00 10.42
C GLY A 113 16.38 -16.64 9.74
N VAL A 114 16.08 -15.34 9.62
CA VAL A 114 14.85 -14.84 9.01
C VAL A 114 15.14 -14.51 7.54
N ASN A 115 14.86 -15.46 6.65
CA ASN A 115 14.76 -15.17 5.22
C ASN A 115 13.46 -14.39 4.98
N VAL A 116 13.57 -13.07 4.89
CA VAL A 116 12.44 -12.14 4.66
C VAL A 116 11.82 -12.35 3.27
N ALA A 117 12.55 -12.99 2.37
CA ALA A 117 12.06 -13.47 1.08
C ALA A 117 12.37 -14.97 0.94
N ASP A 118 11.35 -15.76 0.58
CA ASP A 118 11.54 -17.03 -0.11
C ASP A 118 12.45 -16.78 -1.34
N ALA A 119 13.19 -17.80 -1.77
CA ALA A 119 13.99 -17.82 -3.01
C ALA A 119 13.20 -17.43 -4.28
N THR A 120 11.90 -17.18 -4.17
CA THR A 120 11.00 -16.70 -5.22
C THR A 120 10.59 -15.22 -5.12
N GLY A 121 11.14 -14.44 -4.19
CA GLY A 121 10.86 -13.00 -4.08
C GLY A 121 9.47 -12.62 -3.54
N LYS A 122 8.75 -13.56 -2.93
CA LYS A 122 7.46 -13.28 -2.27
C LYS A 122 7.69 -13.03 -0.77
N MET A 123 7.19 -11.88 -0.30
CA MET A 123 7.11 -11.59 1.14
C MET A 123 6.15 -12.58 1.80
N ARG A 124 6.54 -13.14 2.96
CA ARG A 124 5.67 -14.05 3.72
C ARG A 124 4.39 -13.32 4.15
N PRO A 125 3.20 -13.97 4.08
CA PRO A 125 1.99 -13.39 4.62
C PRO A 125 2.18 -13.07 6.11
N ALA A 126 1.83 -11.85 6.52
CA ALA A 126 1.69 -11.54 7.93
C ALA A 126 0.43 -12.25 8.44
N GLU A 127 0.61 -13.40 9.10
CA GLU A 127 -0.44 -14.05 9.86
C GLU A 127 -0.67 -13.25 11.15
N VAL A 128 -1.85 -12.65 11.24
CA VAL A 128 -2.61 -12.43 12.49
C VAL A 128 -4.09 -12.63 12.20
#